data_AF-A0A0A7GCK0-F1
#
_entry.id   AF-A0A0A7GCK0-F1
#
_cell.length_a   1.000
_cell.length_b   1.000
_cell.length_c   1.000
_cell.angle_alpha   90.00
_cell.angle_beta   90.00
_cell.angle_gamma   90.00
#
_symmetry.space_group_name_H-M   'P 1'
#
loop_
_entity.id
_entity.type
_entity.pdbx_description
1 polymer ?
#
loop_
_entity_poly.entity_id
_entity_poly.type
_entity_poly.pdbx_seq_one_letter_code
_entity_poly.pdbx_strand_id
1 'polypeptide(L)'
;MEERIFVFAVGTAGSGKSYFTKAFSDYLDFKKIDHAIVNLDPGADYLPYEPDVDVREWFTVSDIMEKYSVGPNGAQIISADLIATRAQDIIDDLDLYSAEYVLVDTPGQMELFTMRSSGEIILRTFGVNNSVSVFLFDPVISQYPSGYISMIFLYSSAILRLNIPQIPVLSKSDLLPEHTLRKITGWSDDPESLYDDIQEEKSLSRDLFHVLKDLGLIRPIIPVSSVSGYGMDDIYDIIQEIYFSGEDLESIRY
;
A
#
# COMPACT_ATOMS: atom_id res chain seq x y z
N MET A 1 -20.94 12.24 10.48
CA MET A 1 -20.30 11.43 9.45
C MET A 1 -19.85 10.19 10.15
N GLU A 2 -20.34 9.03 9.75
CA GLU A 2 -19.76 7.76 10.21
C GLU A 2 -18.28 7.77 9.83
N GLU A 3 -17.40 7.43 10.78
CA GLU A 3 -15.96 7.40 10.53
C GLU A 3 -15.65 6.22 9.61
N ARG A 4 -15.41 6.51 8.33
CA ARG A 4 -14.95 5.52 7.34
C ARG A 4 -13.46 5.27 7.48
N ILE A 5 -13.01 4.03 7.27
CA ILE A 5 -11.59 3.68 7.24
C ILE A 5 -11.11 3.60 5.79
N PHE A 6 -10.06 4.36 5.47
CA PHE A 6 -9.43 4.38 4.15
C PHE A 6 -8.24 3.42 4.13
N VAL A 7 -8.27 2.45 3.22
CA VAL A 7 -7.23 1.43 3.04
C VAL A 7 -6.50 1.69 1.73
N PHE A 8 -5.30 2.28 1.82
CA PHE A 8 -4.48 2.63 0.65
C PHE A 8 -3.59 1.46 0.24
N ALA A 9 -3.75 0.97 -0.99
CA ALA A 9 -2.82 0.01 -1.56
C ALA A 9 -1.56 0.76 -2.03
N VAL A 10 -0.42 0.55 -1.37
CA VAL A 10 0.85 1.23 -1.68
C VAL A 10 1.90 0.18 -2.01
N GLY A 11 2.71 0.41 -3.03
CA GLY A 11 3.70 -0.58 -3.48
C GLY A 11 4.36 -0.12 -4.77
N THR A 12 5.50 -0.70 -5.10
CA THR A 12 6.21 -0.40 -6.37
C THR A 12 5.33 -0.74 -7.58
N ALA A 13 5.67 -0.21 -8.75
CA ALA A 13 5.00 -0.60 -9.98
C ALA A 13 5.14 -2.12 -10.18
N GLY A 14 4.03 -2.80 -10.48
CA GLY A 14 4.02 -4.26 -10.64
C GLY A 14 3.90 -5.06 -9.34
N SER A 15 3.93 -4.44 -8.15
CA SER A 15 3.71 -5.15 -6.86
C SER A 15 2.33 -5.79 -6.72
N GLY A 16 1.33 -5.30 -7.47
CA GLY A 16 -0.01 -5.89 -7.52
C GLY A 16 -1.12 -5.08 -6.84
N LYS A 17 -0.95 -3.77 -6.63
CA LYS A 17 -1.92 -2.88 -5.97
C LYS A 17 -3.37 -3.07 -6.42
N SER A 18 -3.65 -2.95 -7.72
CA SER A 18 -5.02 -3.10 -8.26
C SER A 18 -5.61 -4.50 -8.04
N TYR A 19 -4.78 -5.55 -8.11
CA TYR A 19 -5.23 -6.92 -7.83
C TYR A 19 -5.45 -7.16 -6.34
N PHE A 20 -4.65 -6.52 -5.49
CA PHE A 20 -4.89 -6.51 -4.04
C PHE A 20 -6.21 -5.82 -3.71
N THR A 21 -6.45 -4.62 -4.25
CA THR A 21 -7.71 -3.87 -4.08
C THR A 21 -8.92 -4.72 -4.46
N LYS A 22 -8.87 -5.38 -5.62
CA LYS A 22 -9.90 -6.33 -6.07
C LYS A 22 -10.13 -7.47 -5.08
N ALA A 23 -9.06 -8.15 -4.68
CA ALA A 23 -9.16 -9.34 -3.87
C ALA A 23 -9.59 -9.03 -2.42
N PHE A 24 -9.24 -7.85 -1.91
CA PHE A 24 -9.71 -7.39 -0.61
C PHE A 24 -11.17 -6.92 -0.67
N SER A 25 -11.60 -6.29 -1.77
CA SER A 25 -13.03 -6.03 -2.04
C SER A 25 -13.85 -7.33 -2.05
N ASP A 26 -13.42 -8.35 -2.82
CA ASP A 26 -14.08 -9.66 -2.85
C ASP A 26 -14.18 -10.29 -1.44
N TYR A 27 -13.15 -10.11 -0.61
CA TYR A 27 -13.14 -10.59 0.76
C TYR A 27 -14.16 -9.84 1.65
N LEU A 28 -14.25 -8.51 1.54
CA LEU A 28 -15.23 -7.71 2.28
C LEU A 28 -16.66 -8.05 1.84
N ASP A 29 -16.91 -8.24 0.55
CA ASP A 29 -18.18 -8.74 0.02
C ASP A 29 -18.56 -10.09 0.61
N PHE A 30 -17.61 -11.03 0.66
CA PHE A 30 -17.82 -12.34 1.27
C PHE A 30 -18.17 -12.22 2.76
N LYS A 31 -17.56 -11.28 3.47
CA LYS A 31 -17.86 -10.97 4.88
C LYS A 31 -19.12 -10.11 5.07
N LYS A 32 -19.73 -9.62 3.98
CA LYS A 32 -20.87 -8.69 3.98
C LYS A 32 -20.58 -7.40 4.73
N ILE A 33 -19.40 -6.86 4.49
CA ILE A 33 -18.95 -5.59 5.05
C ILE A 33 -19.07 -4.55 3.94
N ASP A 34 -19.83 -3.49 4.21
CA ASP A 34 -20.07 -2.42 3.25
C ASP A 34 -18.78 -1.66 2.97
N HIS A 35 -18.43 -1.54 1.69
CA HIS A 35 -17.21 -0.88 1.26
C HIS A 35 -17.40 -0.17 -0.09
N ALA A 36 -16.47 0.71 -0.42
CA ALA A 36 -16.35 1.38 -1.71
C ALA A 36 -14.92 1.28 -2.24
N ILE A 37 -14.74 1.41 -3.55
CA ILE A 37 -13.46 1.36 -4.23
C ILE A 37 -13.18 2.68 -4.96
N VAL A 38 -12.01 3.25 -4.71
CA VAL A 38 -11.51 4.45 -5.38
C VAL A 38 -10.30 4.09 -6.23
N ASN A 39 -10.36 4.36 -7.53
CA ASN A 39 -9.18 4.34 -8.39
C ASN A 39 -8.55 5.73 -8.44
N LEU A 40 -7.31 5.86 -7.96
CA LEU A 40 -6.49 7.07 -8.10
C LEU A 40 -5.42 6.96 -9.19
N ASP A 41 -5.37 5.90 -9.98
CA ASP A 41 -4.42 5.76 -11.09
C ASP A 41 -5.04 6.20 -12.43
N PRO A 42 -4.69 7.40 -12.95
CA PRO A 42 -5.18 7.91 -14.23
C PRO A 42 -4.48 7.25 -15.43
N GLY A 43 -3.44 6.44 -15.19
CA GLY A 43 -2.68 5.70 -16.21
C GLY A 43 -3.07 4.23 -16.28
N ALA A 44 -4.05 3.77 -15.50
CA ALA A 44 -4.50 2.39 -15.53
C ALA A 44 -5.35 2.11 -16.79
N ASP A 45 -4.81 1.31 -17.71
CA ASP A 45 -5.52 0.87 -18.92
C ASP A 45 -6.65 -0.12 -18.60
N TYR A 46 -6.43 -1.00 -17.63
CA TYR A 46 -7.36 -2.06 -17.24
C TYR A 46 -7.41 -2.16 -15.71
N LEU A 47 -8.61 -2.14 -15.14
CA LEU A 47 -8.86 -2.42 -13.73
C LEU A 47 -9.52 -3.80 -13.59
N PRO A 48 -9.07 -4.64 -12.64
CA PRO A 48 -9.68 -5.94 -12.38
C PRO A 48 -10.99 -5.85 -11.57
N TYR A 49 -11.47 -4.65 -11.28
CA TYR A 49 -12.66 -4.33 -10.49
C TYR A 49 -13.40 -3.13 -11.13
N GLU A 50 -14.64 -2.90 -10.70
CA GLU A 50 -15.41 -1.69 -11.03
C GLU A 50 -15.27 -0.67 -9.89
N PRO A 51 -14.61 0.48 -10.09
CA PRO A 51 -14.49 1.51 -9.05
C PRO A 51 -15.82 2.27 -8.85
N ASP A 52 -16.12 2.64 -7.60
CA ASP A 52 -17.23 3.54 -7.24
C ASP A 52 -16.89 5.00 -7.54
N VAL A 53 -15.60 5.36 -7.43
CA VAL A 53 -15.05 6.65 -7.84
C VAL A 53 -13.77 6.42 -8.65
N ASP A 54 -13.72 6.98 -9.86
CA ASP A 54 -12.60 6.79 -10.78
C ASP A 54 -12.08 8.12 -11.35
N VAL A 55 -10.82 8.45 -11.02
CA VAL A 55 -10.18 9.68 -11.52
C VAL A 55 -10.09 9.72 -13.05
N ARG A 56 -10.13 8.56 -13.73
CA ARG A 56 -10.09 8.46 -15.20
C ARG A 56 -11.32 9.09 -15.86
N GLU A 57 -12.42 9.24 -15.15
CA GLU A 57 -13.61 9.96 -15.65
C GLU A 57 -13.36 11.46 -15.82
N TRP A 58 -12.38 12.01 -15.12
CA TRP A 58 -12.01 13.43 -15.22
C TRP A 58 -10.88 13.66 -16.21
N PHE A 59 -9.88 12.80 -16.19
CA PHE A 59 -8.74 12.83 -17.11
C PHE A 59 -7.93 11.54 -17.02
N THR A 60 -7.34 11.17 -18.15
CA THR A 60 -6.31 10.13 -18.22
C THR A 60 -4.91 10.74 -18.38
N VAL A 61 -3.87 9.93 -18.17
CA VAL A 61 -2.49 10.34 -18.48
C VAL A 61 -2.36 10.77 -19.96
N SER A 62 -3.05 10.09 -20.88
CA SER A 62 -3.06 10.42 -22.31
C SER A 62 -3.67 11.80 -22.59
N ASP A 63 -4.80 12.14 -21.95
CA ASP A 63 -5.44 13.45 -22.11
C ASP A 63 -4.50 14.58 -21.65
N ILE A 64 -3.77 14.35 -20.56
CA ILE A 64 -2.82 15.32 -20.00
C ILE A 64 -1.59 15.47 -20.91
N MET A 65 -1.07 14.39 -21.47
CA MET A 65 0.02 14.44 -22.44
C MET A 65 -0.34 15.32 -23.64
N GLU A 66 -1.53 15.14 -24.20
CA GLU A 66 -2.01 15.95 -25.33
C GLU A 66 -2.22 17.41 -24.92
N LYS A 67 -2.97 17.65 -23.83
CA LYS A 67 -3.35 18.99 -23.38
C LYS A 67 -2.17 19.87 -22.99
N TYR A 68 -1.18 19.31 -22.30
CA TYR A 68 -0.02 20.05 -21.80
C TYR A 68 1.24 19.86 -22.66
N SER A 69 1.18 19.04 -23.72
CA SER A 69 2.31 18.74 -24.61
C SER A 69 3.54 18.24 -23.84
N VAL A 70 3.33 17.32 -22.90
CA VAL A 70 4.37 16.73 -22.04
C VAL A 70 4.52 15.23 -22.32
N GLY A 71 5.70 14.68 -22.00
CA GLY A 71 5.91 13.23 -22.02
C GLY A 71 5.21 12.49 -20.86
N PRO A 72 5.20 11.14 -20.87
CA PRO A 72 4.46 10.33 -19.91
C PRO A 72 4.78 10.63 -18.43
N ASN A 73 6.06 10.76 -18.08
CA ASN A 73 6.46 11.09 -16.70
C ASN A 73 5.97 12.48 -16.27
N GLY A 74 6.00 13.46 -17.20
CA GLY A 74 5.48 14.80 -16.93
C GLY A 74 3.97 14.79 -16.74
N ALA A 75 3.26 14.01 -17.55
CA ALA A 75 1.82 13.83 -17.42
C ALA A 75 1.44 13.15 -16.11
N GLN A 76 2.14 12.10 -15.67
CA GLN A 76 1.91 11.46 -14.38
C GLN A 76 2.05 12.42 -13.19
N ILE A 77 3.06 13.30 -13.23
CA ILE A 77 3.25 14.33 -12.21
C ILE A 77 2.08 15.31 -12.20
N ILE A 78 1.71 15.85 -13.37
CA ILE A 78 0.58 16.77 -13.48
C ILE A 78 -0.72 16.09 -13.05
N SER A 79 -0.89 14.80 -13.37
CA SER A 79 -2.06 14.03 -12.97
C SER A 79 -2.17 13.92 -11.46
N ALA A 80 -1.06 13.59 -10.77
CA ALA A 80 -1.04 13.51 -9.31
C ALA A 80 -1.41 14.86 -8.65
N ASP A 81 -0.91 15.98 -9.21
CA ASP A 81 -1.24 17.32 -8.74
C ASP A 81 -2.73 17.65 -8.98
N LEU A 82 -3.27 17.31 -10.15
CA LEU A 82 -4.69 17.52 -10.47
C LEU A 82 -5.63 16.67 -9.60
N ILE A 83 -5.28 15.42 -9.32
CA ILE A 83 -6.04 14.55 -8.41
C ILE A 83 -6.10 15.20 -7.03
N ALA A 84 -4.97 15.72 -6.53
CA ALA A 84 -4.94 16.40 -5.25
C ALA A 84 -5.85 17.65 -5.21
N THR A 85 -6.00 18.40 -6.32
CA THR A 85 -6.95 19.52 -6.39
C THR A 85 -8.42 19.10 -6.34
N ARG A 86 -8.70 17.83 -6.65
CA ARG A 86 -10.04 17.22 -6.66
C ARG A 86 -10.28 16.28 -5.48
N ALA A 87 -9.38 16.27 -4.49
CA ALA A 87 -9.51 15.36 -3.34
C ALA A 87 -10.85 15.55 -2.60
N GLN A 88 -11.39 16.77 -2.56
CA GLN A 88 -12.71 17.02 -1.97
C GLN A 88 -13.84 16.46 -2.84
N ASP A 89 -13.74 16.60 -4.16
CA ASP A 89 -14.74 16.05 -5.10
C ASP A 89 -14.83 14.51 -4.93
N ILE A 90 -13.70 13.83 -4.70
CA ILE A 90 -13.68 12.38 -4.41
C ILE A 90 -14.47 12.04 -3.13
N ILE A 91 -14.30 12.84 -2.07
CA ILE A 91 -15.02 12.63 -0.81
C ILE A 91 -16.52 12.88 -0.99
N ASP A 92 -16.87 13.94 -1.72
CA ASP A 92 -18.27 14.28 -2.00
C ASP A 92 -18.96 13.16 -2.82
N ASP A 93 -18.26 12.55 -3.77
CA ASP A 93 -18.75 11.39 -4.53
C ASP A 93 -18.88 10.15 -3.63
N LEU A 94 -17.92 9.92 -2.72
CA LEU A 94 -17.97 8.82 -1.75
C LEU A 94 -19.13 8.95 -0.75
N ASP A 95 -19.58 10.16 -0.45
CA ASP A 95 -20.73 10.42 0.43
C ASP A 95 -22.07 9.92 -0.14
N LEU A 96 -22.10 9.56 -1.43
CA LEU A 96 -23.23 8.88 -2.06
C LEU A 96 -23.33 7.39 -1.69
N TYR A 97 -22.26 6.81 -1.12
CA TYR A 97 -22.16 5.40 -0.79
C TYR A 97 -22.16 5.19 0.73
N SER A 98 -22.97 4.27 1.24
CA SER A 98 -22.89 3.85 2.64
C SER A 98 -21.79 2.80 2.77
N ALA A 99 -20.54 3.25 2.99
CA ALA A 99 -19.38 2.38 3.07
C ALA A 99 -18.62 2.58 4.39
N GLU A 100 -18.34 1.49 5.11
CA GLU A 100 -17.50 1.49 6.31
C GLU A 100 -16.01 1.54 5.93
N TYR A 101 -15.65 0.86 4.84
CA TYR A 101 -14.29 0.81 4.29
C TYR A 101 -14.22 1.45 2.92
N VAL A 102 -13.15 2.20 2.66
CA VAL A 102 -12.86 2.74 1.34
C VAL A 102 -11.50 2.20 0.89
N LEU A 103 -11.51 1.35 -0.14
CA LEU A 103 -10.30 0.77 -0.72
C LEU A 103 -9.75 1.71 -1.78
N VAL A 104 -8.54 2.21 -1.58
CA VAL A 104 -7.93 3.22 -2.45
C VAL A 104 -6.77 2.59 -3.21
N ASP A 105 -6.96 2.37 -4.52
CA ASP A 105 -5.86 1.98 -5.40
C ASP A 105 -5.05 3.21 -5.81
N THR A 106 -3.77 3.23 -5.42
CA THR A 106 -2.89 4.37 -5.64
C THR A 106 -2.15 4.27 -6.98
N PRO A 107 -1.64 5.39 -7.53
CA PRO A 107 -0.90 5.38 -8.80
C PRO A 107 0.19 4.31 -8.88
N GLY A 108 0.38 3.73 -10.09
CA GLY A 108 1.35 2.69 -10.35
C GLY A 108 2.76 2.98 -9.82
N GLN A 109 3.24 4.22 -9.96
CA GLN A 109 4.49 4.70 -9.36
C GLN A 109 4.26 5.18 -7.93
N MET A 110 4.86 4.48 -6.96
CA MET A 110 4.74 4.80 -5.54
C MET A 110 5.15 6.23 -5.23
N GLU A 111 6.21 6.73 -5.85
CA GLU A 111 6.80 8.04 -5.57
C GLU A 111 5.83 9.19 -5.84
N LEU A 112 4.87 9.01 -6.75
CA LEU A 112 3.82 10.00 -7.02
C LEU A 112 2.89 10.18 -5.82
N PHE A 113 2.71 9.13 -5.01
CA PHE A 113 1.87 9.15 -3.83
C PHE A 113 2.69 9.44 -2.56
N THR A 114 3.86 8.80 -2.39
CA THR A 114 4.63 8.91 -1.14
C THR A 114 5.58 10.11 -1.09
N MET A 115 6.16 10.53 -2.22
CA MET A 115 7.21 11.55 -2.22
C MET A 115 6.71 12.95 -2.59
N ARG A 116 5.52 13.05 -3.17
CA ARG A 116 4.92 14.33 -3.59
C ARG A 116 3.95 14.87 -2.54
N SER A 117 3.73 16.19 -2.58
CA SER A 117 2.73 16.85 -1.74
C SER A 117 1.30 16.43 -2.08
N SER A 118 1.05 15.92 -3.28
CA SER A 118 -0.26 15.41 -3.71
C SER A 118 -0.79 14.32 -2.78
N GLY A 119 0.02 13.33 -2.41
CA GLY A 119 -0.40 12.27 -1.50
C GLY A 119 -0.71 12.78 -0.09
N GLU A 120 0.09 13.73 0.41
CA GLU A 120 -0.17 14.37 1.71
C GLU A 120 -1.51 15.13 1.71
N ILE A 121 -1.80 15.86 0.63
CA ILE A 121 -3.08 16.58 0.48
C ILE A 121 -4.24 15.59 0.47
N ILE A 122 -4.14 14.52 -0.32
CA ILE A 122 -5.18 13.48 -0.39
C ILE A 122 -5.42 12.87 1.00
N LEU A 123 -4.37 12.47 1.72
CA LEU A 123 -4.49 11.92 3.08
C LEU A 123 -5.10 12.92 4.07
N ARG A 124 -4.72 14.20 4.00
CA ARG A 124 -5.30 15.25 4.85
C ARG A 124 -6.79 15.45 4.57
N THR A 125 -7.19 15.41 3.30
CA THR A 125 -8.59 15.55 2.89
C THR A 125 -9.42 14.32 3.28
N PHE A 126 -8.87 13.12 3.11
CA PHE A 126 -9.56 11.85 3.44
C PHE A 126 -9.62 11.63 4.95
N GLY A 127 -8.64 12.13 5.70
CA GLY A 127 -8.55 12.02 7.15
C GLY A 127 -7.44 11.08 7.56
N VAL A 128 -6.29 11.65 7.94
CA VAL A 128 -5.07 10.92 8.35
C VAL A 128 -5.35 9.91 9.47
N ASN A 129 -6.18 10.28 10.44
CA ASN A 129 -6.48 9.42 11.59
C ASN A 129 -7.31 8.19 11.23
N ASN A 130 -7.97 8.17 10.07
CA ASN A 130 -8.79 7.06 9.60
C ASN A 130 -8.17 6.39 8.37
N SER A 131 -6.89 6.64 8.10
CA SER A 131 -6.17 6.12 6.95
C SER A 131 -5.11 5.11 7.36
N VAL A 132 -5.08 3.96 6.70
CA VAL A 132 -4.06 2.91 6.82
C VAL A 132 -3.56 2.57 5.44
N SER A 133 -2.26 2.29 5.28
CA SER A 133 -1.74 1.75 4.02
C SER A 133 -1.36 0.30 4.14
N VAL A 134 -1.75 -0.50 3.15
CA VAL A 134 -1.20 -1.84 2.93
C VAL A 134 -0.02 -1.70 2.00
N PHE A 135 1.19 -1.96 2.49
CA PHE A 135 2.42 -1.82 1.72
C PHE A 135 2.82 -3.17 1.11
N LEU A 136 2.75 -3.27 -0.21
CA LEU A 136 3.03 -4.49 -0.98
C LEU A 136 4.52 -4.61 -1.27
N PHE A 137 5.16 -5.60 -0.65
CA PHE A 137 6.51 -6.05 -0.94
C PHE A 137 6.53 -6.92 -2.20
N ASP A 138 7.48 -6.65 -3.10
CA ASP A 138 7.67 -7.45 -4.31
C ASP A 138 8.41 -8.75 -3.97
N PRO A 139 7.79 -9.93 -4.14
CA PRO A 139 8.38 -11.21 -3.77
C PRO A 139 9.65 -11.54 -4.58
N VAL A 140 9.78 -11.02 -5.82
CA VAL A 140 10.95 -11.28 -6.67
C VAL A 140 12.20 -10.64 -6.08
N ILE A 141 12.04 -9.49 -5.41
CA ILE A 141 13.13 -8.76 -4.76
C ILE A 141 13.30 -9.29 -3.33
N SER A 142 12.19 -9.45 -2.60
CA SER A 142 12.16 -9.83 -1.19
C SER A 142 12.65 -11.25 -0.90
N GLN A 143 12.79 -12.13 -1.89
CA GLN A 143 13.35 -13.47 -1.69
C GLN A 143 14.85 -13.50 -1.37
N TYR A 144 15.56 -12.38 -1.56
CA TYR A 144 16.98 -12.26 -1.25
C TYR A 144 17.20 -11.38 0.00
N PRO A 145 18.17 -11.65 0.87
CA PRO A 145 18.37 -10.88 2.11
C PRO A 145 18.58 -9.37 1.88
N SER A 146 19.51 -8.97 1.00
CA SER A 146 19.67 -7.54 0.64
C SER A 146 18.44 -6.94 -0.03
N GLY A 147 17.72 -7.73 -0.83
CA GLY A 147 16.47 -7.31 -1.47
C GLY A 147 15.40 -7.02 -0.42
N TYR A 148 15.27 -7.88 0.58
CA TYR A 148 14.35 -7.71 1.70
C TYR A 148 14.68 -6.45 2.51
N ILE A 149 15.95 -6.23 2.88
CA ILE A 149 16.41 -4.99 3.53
C ILE A 149 16.09 -3.75 2.70
N SER A 150 16.30 -3.81 1.38
CA SER A 150 15.99 -2.70 0.47
C SER A 150 14.49 -2.38 0.46
N MET A 151 13.65 -3.41 0.51
CA MET A 151 12.19 -3.25 0.58
C MET A 151 11.75 -2.71 1.94
N ILE A 152 12.34 -3.15 3.05
CA ILE A 152 12.08 -2.55 4.37
C ILE A 152 12.49 -1.08 4.36
N PHE A 153 13.62 -0.73 3.75
CA PHE A 153 14.03 0.68 3.65
C PHE A 153 13.03 1.53 2.85
N LEU A 154 12.50 1.00 1.74
CA LEU A 154 11.47 1.68 0.95
C LEU A 154 10.16 1.82 1.75
N TYR A 155 9.75 0.76 2.45
CA TYR A 155 8.62 0.73 3.37
C TYR A 155 8.77 1.79 4.47
N SER A 156 9.90 1.84 5.15
CA SER A 156 10.23 2.87 6.15
C SER A 156 10.20 4.27 5.56
N SER A 157 10.67 4.46 4.33
CA SER A 157 10.56 5.76 3.65
C SER A 157 9.11 6.15 3.41
N ALA A 158 8.23 5.20 3.08
CA ALA A 158 6.79 5.48 2.94
C ALA A 158 6.14 5.81 4.29
N ILE A 159 6.50 5.12 5.38
CA ILE A 159 6.03 5.44 6.74
C ILE A 159 6.32 6.90 7.07
N LEU A 160 7.59 7.31 6.92
CA LEU A 160 8.04 8.66 7.26
C LEU A 160 7.34 9.76 6.46
N ARG A 161 6.91 9.44 5.24
CA ARG A 161 6.31 10.40 4.32
C ARG A 161 4.79 10.49 4.45
N LEU A 162 4.11 9.36 4.59
CA LEU A 162 2.66 9.31 4.70
C LEU A 162 2.19 9.55 6.14
N ASN A 163 3.00 9.17 7.13
CA ASN A 163 2.72 9.32 8.55
C ASN A 163 1.35 8.75 8.96
N ILE A 164 1.04 7.56 8.44
CA ILE A 164 -0.13 6.75 8.75
C ILE A 164 0.31 5.33 9.12
N PRO A 165 -0.48 4.55 9.88
CA PRO A 165 -0.23 3.13 10.09
C PRO A 165 -0.02 2.39 8.77
N GLN A 166 0.98 1.51 8.72
CA GLN A 166 1.25 0.69 7.54
C GLN A 166 1.31 -0.79 7.89
N ILE A 167 0.69 -1.61 7.05
CA ILE A 167 0.65 -3.07 7.16
C ILE A 167 1.56 -3.64 6.06
N PRO A 168 2.71 -4.24 6.41
CA PRO A 168 3.61 -4.83 5.42
C PRO A 168 3.06 -6.17 4.94
N VAL A 169 2.95 -6.31 3.62
CA VAL A 169 2.39 -7.49 2.95
C VAL A 169 3.35 -7.99 1.90
N LEU A 170 3.68 -9.29 1.93
CA LEU A 170 4.39 -9.96 0.84
C LEU A 170 3.37 -10.37 -0.22
N SER A 171 3.29 -9.59 -1.30
CA SER A 171 2.30 -9.85 -2.35
C SER A 171 2.70 -11.07 -3.21
N LYS A 172 1.71 -11.62 -3.92
CA LYS A 172 1.89 -12.78 -4.83
C LYS A 172 2.64 -13.93 -4.17
N SER A 173 2.34 -14.21 -2.89
CA SER A 173 2.99 -15.27 -2.13
C SER A 173 2.82 -16.65 -2.77
N ASP A 174 1.77 -16.83 -3.58
CA ASP A 174 1.51 -18.02 -4.39
C ASP A 174 2.59 -18.32 -5.46
N LEU A 175 3.39 -17.33 -5.85
CA LEU A 175 4.49 -17.51 -6.80
C LEU A 175 5.77 -18.05 -6.14
N LEU A 176 5.86 -18.00 -4.82
CA LEU A 176 7.05 -18.41 -4.09
C LEU A 176 6.96 -19.87 -3.64
N PRO A 177 8.06 -20.64 -3.73
CA PRO A 177 8.14 -21.95 -3.08
C PRO A 177 7.94 -21.83 -1.57
N GLU A 178 7.30 -22.83 -0.95
CA GLU A 178 7.00 -22.85 0.49
C GLU A 178 8.25 -22.62 1.37
N HIS A 179 9.41 -23.16 0.98
CA HIS A 179 10.66 -22.95 1.73
C HIS A 179 11.14 -21.49 1.66
N THR A 180 10.98 -20.82 0.53
CA THR A 180 11.32 -19.39 0.36
C THR A 180 10.37 -18.54 1.16
N LEU A 181 9.07 -18.86 1.13
CA LEU A 181 8.07 -18.14 1.88
C LEU A 181 8.35 -18.20 3.40
N ARG A 182 8.60 -19.41 3.93
CA ARG A 182 9.00 -19.61 5.33
C ARG A 182 10.27 -18.86 5.71
N LYS A 183 11.21 -18.73 4.76
CA LYS A 183 12.45 -17.98 4.98
C LYS A 183 12.15 -16.49 5.18
N ILE A 184 11.34 -15.89 4.30
CA ILE A 184 10.97 -14.48 4.37
C ILE A 184 10.15 -14.16 5.63
N THR A 185 9.18 -15.01 5.98
CA THR A 185 8.43 -14.82 7.24
C THR A 185 9.32 -15.05 8.45
N GLY A 186 10.25 -16.01 8.39
CA GLY A 186 11.26 -16.20 9.44
C GLY A 186 12.11 -14.95 9.68
N TRP A 187 12.49 -14.24 8.62
CA TRP A 187 13.22 -12.97 8.71
C TRP A 187 12.41 -11.85 9.38
N SER A 188 11.09 -11.82 9.19
CA SER A 188 10.23 -10.82 9.83
C SER A 188 9.97 -11.13 11.30
N ASP A 189 9.87 -12.42 11.65
CA ASP A 189 9.54 -12.87 13.00
C ASP A 189 10.76 -12.92 13.92
N ASP A 190 11.91 -13.31 13.37
CA ASP A 190 13.21 -13.31 14.04
C ASP A 190 14.25 -12.57 13.19
N PRO A 191 14.44 -11.25 13.43
CA PRO A 191 15.41 -10.46 12.67
C PRO A 191 16.84 -10.97 12.74
N GLU A 192 17.23 -11.76 13.75
CA GLU A 192 18.60 -12.33 13.79
C GLU A 192 18.83 -13.33 12.66
N SER A 193 17.79 -14.09 12.27
CA SER A 193 17.88 -14.99 11.12
C SER A 193 18.16 -14.25 9.80
N LEU A 194 17.62 -13.04 9.66
CA LEU A 194 17.92 -12.16 8.53
C LEU A 194 19.37 -11.68 8.59
N TYR A 195 19.87 -11.31 9.77
CA TYR A 195 21.25 -10.87 9.93
C TYR A 195 22.25 -11.96 9.53
N ASP A 196 22.03 -13.20 9.95
CA ASP A 196 22.89 -14.34 9.61
C ASP A 196 22.96 -14.56 8.10
N ASP A 197 21.83 -14.49 7.40
CA ASP A 197 21.78 -14.58 5.94
C ASP A 197 22.43 -13.37 5.23
N ILE A 198 22.44 -12.18 5.86
CA ILE A 198 23.12 -10.98 5.35
C ILE A 198 24.63 -11.08 5.51
N GLN A 199 25.18 -11.87 6.45
CA GLN A 199 26.63 -11.93 6.70
C GLN A 199 27.44 -12.35 5.47
N GLU A 200 26.81 -13.09 4.55
CA GLU A 200 27.38 -13.49 3.26
C GLU A 200 27.45 -12.34 2.23
N GLU A 201 26.83 -11.19 2.53
CA GLU A 201 26.66 -10.04 1.62
C GLU A 201 27.41 -8.74 2.04
N LYS A 202 27.27 -7.69 1.21
CA LYS A 202 27.96 -6.38 1.30
C LYS A 202 27.79 -5.70 2.67
N SER A 203 28.73 -4.81 3.02
CA SER A 203 28.73 -4.10 4.31
C SER A 203 27.50 -3.23 4.56
N LEU A 204 26.99 -2.54 3.53
CA LEU A 204 25.86 -1.59 3.68
C LEU A 204 24.57 -2.26 4.20
N SER A 205 24.26 -3.48 3.76
CA SER A 205 23.06 -4.20 4.20
C SER A 205 23.08 -4.48 5.70
N ARG A 206 24.27 -4.73 6.27
CA ARG A 206 24.45 -4.96 7.72
C ARG A 206 24.24 -3.68 8.52
N ASP A 207 24.82 -2.58 8.05
CA ASP A 207 24.67 -1.29 8.72
C ASP A 207 23.20 -0.84 8.70
N LEU A 208 22.51 -1.01 7.56
CA LEU A 208 21.08 -0.73 7.45
C LEU A 208 20.24 -1.65 8.32
N PHE A 209 20.56 -2.95 8.41
CA PHE A 209 19.85 -3.88 9.27
C PHE A 209 19.81 -3.41 10.72
N HIS A 210 20.95 -3.03 11.28
CA HIS A 210 21.00 -2.56 12.68
C HIS A 210 20.14 -1.31 12.90
N VAL A 211 20.19 -0.34 11.98
CA VAL A 211 19.34 0.86 12.06
C VAL A 211 17.85 0.51 11.97
N LEU A 212 17.47 -0.35 11.02
CA LEU A 212 16.07 -0.75 10.83
C LEU A 212 15.55 -1.55 12.03
N LYS A 213 16.38 -2.42 12.61
CA LYS A 213 16.05 -3.20 13.80
C LYS A 213 15.88 -2.31 15.03
N ASP A 214 16.84 -1.41 15.29
CA ASP A 214 16.81 -0.53 16.46
C ASP A 214 15.61 0.42 16.44
N LEU A 215 15.11 0.77 15.24
CA LEU A 215 13.92 1.58 15.04
C LEU A 215 12.61 0.76 15.06
N GLY A 216 12.65 -0.57 15.21
CA GLY A 216 11.43 -1.41 15.19
C GLY A 216 10.76 -1.52 13.82
N LEU A 217 11.47 -1.20 12.73
CA LEU A 217 10.92 -1.17 11.36
C LEU A 217 10.91 -2.54 10.68
N ILE A 218 11.60 -3.53 11.25
CA ILE A 218 11.47 -4.93 10.85
C ILE A 218 10.24 -5.48 11.56
N ARG A 219 9.11 -5.45 10.86
CA ARG A 219 7.80 -5.88 11.36
C ARG A 219 7.39 -7.23 10.74
N PRO A 220 6.56 -8.03 11.43
CA PRO A 220 5.97 -9.24 10.87
C PRO A 220 5.32 -8.96 9.52
N ILE A 221 5.68 -9.72 8.49
CA ILE A 221 5.15 -9.56 7.14
C ILE A 221 4.06 -10.60 6.87
N ILE A 222 2.95 -10.16 6.30
CA ILE A 222 1.81 -11.04 6.00
C ILE A 222 1.95 -11.54 4.56
N PRO A 223 2.07 -12.86 4.32
CA PRO A 223 2.00 -13.39 2.96
C PRO A 223 0.59 -13.25 2.40
N VAL A 224 0.45 -12.70 1.20
CA VAL A 224 -0.86 -12.50 0.58
C VAL A 224 -0.86 -12.95 -0.87
N SER A 225 -1.95 -13.62 -1.24
CA SER A 225 -2.24 -13.97 -2.63
C SER A 225 -3.58 -13.38 -3.05
N SER A 226 -3.56 -12.42 -3.97
CA SER A 226 -4.75 -11.87 -4.60
C SER A 226 -5.51 -12.88 -5.48
N VAL A 227 -4.89 -14.02 -5.80
CA VAL A 227 -5.50 -15.08 -6.61
C VAL A 227 -6.34 -16.02 -5.74
N SER A 228 -5.82 -16.42 -4.58
CA SER A 228 -6.51 -17.36 -3.67
C SER A 228 -7.29 -16.67 -2.55
N GLY A 229 -7.03 -15.39 -2.28
CA GLY A 229 -7.57 -14.67 -1.13
C GLY A 229 -6.82 -14.95 0.19
N TYR A 230 -5.70 -15.68 0.14
CA TYR A 230 -4.88 -15.96 1.31
C TYR A 230 -4.34 -14.67 1.95
N GLY A 231 -4.45 -14.56 3.28
CA GLY A 231 -3.94 -13.45 4.09
C GLY A 231 -4.84 -12.21 4.16
N MET A 232 -6.01 -12.23 3.53
CA MET A 232 -6.97 -11.10 3.57
C MET A 232 -7.64 -10.97 4.95
N ASP A 233 -7.86 -12.09 5.62
CA ASP A 233 -8.34 -12.13 7.00
C ASP A 233 -7.33 -11.53 7.98
N ASP A 234 -6.05 -11.90 7.86
CA ASP A 234 -4.98 -11.33 8.68
C ASP A 234 -4.89 -9.80 8.54
N ILE A 235 -4.99 -9.29 7.30
CA ILE A 235 -5.01 -7.83 7.05
C ILE A 235 -6.22 -7.19 7.72
N TYR A 236 -7.41 -7.78 7.54
CA TYR A 236 -8.63 -7.24 8.12
C TYR A 236 -8.56 -7.20 9.65
N ASP A 237 -8.06 -8.26 10.29
CA ASP A 237 -7.92 -8.35 11.74
C ASP A 237 -6.95 -7.27 12.28
N ILE A 238 -5.85 -7.00 11.59
CA ILE A 238 -4.93 -5.91 11.95
C ILE A 238 -5.59 -4.54 11.78
N ILE A 239 -6.38 -4.33 10.72
CA ILE A 239 -7.14 -3.08 10.56
C ILE A 239 -8.15 -2.94 11.71
N GLN A 240 -8.79 -4.02 12.15
CA GLN A 240 -9.68 -3.99 13.32
C GLN A 240 -8.91 -3.58 14.58
N GLU A 241 -7.74 -4.16 14.80
CA GLU A 241 -6.89 -3.85 15.94
C GLU A 241 -6.47 -2.37 15.96
N ILE A 242 -6.10 -1.81 14.81
CA ILE A 242 -5.68 -0.41 14.70
C ILE A 242 -6.81 0.56 15.09
N TYR A 243 -8.06 0.30 14.68
CA TYR A 243 -9.12 1.30 14.77
C TYR A 243 -10.17 1.03 15.84
N PHE A 244 -10.36 -0.22 16.27
CA PHE A 244 -11.42 -0.60 17.19
C PHE A 244 -10.92 -1.21 18.50
N SER A 245 -9.66 -1.66 18.58
CA SER A 245 -9.03 -2.11 19.82
C SER A 245 -8.32 -0.95 20.51
N GLY A 246 -9.03 -0.25 21.41
CA GLY A 246 -8.59 1.00 22.05
C GLY A 246 -7.40 0.95 23.01
N GLU A 247 -6.60 -0.12 23.07
CA GLU A 247 -5.49 -0.29 24.02
C GLU A 247 -4.28 -0.99 23.37
N ASP A 248 -3.40 -0.19 22.73
CA ASP A 248 -1.97 -0.43 22.42
C ASP A 248 -1.55 0.12 21.03
N LEU A 249 -1.92 1.36 20.76
CA LEU A 249 -1.59 2.08 19.52
C LEU A 249 -0.10 2.43 19.36
N GLU A 250 0.77 2.18 20.35
CA GLU A 250 2.20 2.53 20.25
C GLU A 250 3.01 1.55 19.41
N SER A 251 2.64 0.26 19.35
CA SER A 251 3.38 -0.75 18.58
C SER A 251 3.17 -0.66 17.07
N ILE A 252 2.05 -0.10 16.63
CA ILE A 252 1.70 0.01 15.20
C ILE A 252 2.04 1.39 14.62
N ARG A 253 2.13 2.43 15.47
CA ARG A 253 2.32 3.82 15.04
C ARG A 253 3.76 4.24 14.71
N TYR A 254 4.78 3.46 15.10
CA TYR A 254 6.20 3.80 14.85
C TYR A 254 7.04 2.60 14.47
#